data_AF-A0A6I5IYI5-F1
#
_entry.id   AF-A0A6I5IYI5-F1
#
_cell.length_a   1.000
_cell.length_b   1.000
_cell.length_c   1.000
_cell.angle_alpha   90.00
_cell.angle_beta   90.00
_cell.angle_gamma   90.00
#
_symmetry.space_group_name_H-M   'P 1'
#
loop_
_entity.id
_entity.type
_entity.pdbx_description
1 polymer ?
#
loop_
_entity_poly.entity_id
_entity_poly.type
_entity_poly.pdbx_seq_one_letter_code
_entity_poly.pdbx_strand_id
1 'polypeptide(L)'
;MIKSKIDQFIVKTEAEPHEKVKSLFSDTKRLHELNQYKNTYKTPKTANDWVEHYEFLSKVSNVPLDVIMQKVNYLSNLKIQYHRLLKNDPNNQLQEFETKKTEIFKSASNYFIKLFGFDLTTDIKNYDMNIVWNSLLNKYGKTKVVKRLYADEVIKVFNEIHKDRAHINAYHAILDGIGVNYDTVIALLKSWNIADAKQSSKAYREAYMQLETELVTYHNNMYSIETDDTLNRVKIEHVVDRLIKSHRFDKTDENFNKYLFNYQADIMLIKLCFSQAINVARNTQK
;
A
#
# COMPACT_ATOMS: atom_id res chain seq x y z
N MET A 1 -17.32 -15.42 -25.73
CA MET A 1 -15.86 -15.29 -25.57
C MET A 1 -15.59 -13.91 -24.98
N ILE A 2 -15.51 -13.80 -23.66
CA ILE A 2 -15.41 -12.52 -22.94
C ILE A 2 -13.94 -12.07 -23.02
N LYS A 3 -13.65 -11.06 -23.85
CA LYS A 3 -12.34 -10.40 -23.85
C LYS A 3 -12.10 -9.84 -22.44
N SER A 4 -10.98 -10.23 -21.85
CA SER A 4 -10.48 -9.69 -20.58
C SER A 4 -10.38 -8.16 -20.70
N LYS A 5 -10.83 -7.42 -19.68
CA LYS A 5 -10.62 -5.96 -19.63
C LYS A 5 -9.15 -5.57 -19.80
N ILE A 6 -8.21 -6.49 -19.55
CA ILE A 6 -6.76 -6.26 -19.74
C ILE A 6 -6.38 -6.12 -21.23
N ASP A 7 -7.03 -6.85 -22.14
CA ASP A 7 -6.81 -6.66 -23.58
C ASP A 7 -7.40 -5.32 -24.08
N GLN A 8 -8.29 -4.72 -23.29
CA GLN A 8 -8.76 -3.33 -23.45
C GLN A 8 -7.84 -2.30 -22.77
N PHE A 9 -7.09 -2.70 -21.73
CA PHE A 9 -6.11 -1.84 -21.03
C PHE A 9 -4.75 -1.78 -21.75
N ILE A 10 -4.39 -2.80 -22.53
CA ILE A 10 -3.15 -2.88 -23.33
C ILE A 10 -3.41 -2.51 -24.81
N VAL A 11 -4.58 -1.93 -25.15
CA VAL A 11 -4.95 -1.71 -26.56
C VAL A 11 -3.92 -0.88 -27.30
N LYS A 12 -3.37 -1.55 -28.33
CA LYS A 12 -2.82 -1.01 -29.57
C LYS A 12 -3.21 0.46 -29.78
N THR A 13 -2.23 1.33 -29.66
CA THR A 13 -2.23 2.55 -30.46
C THR A 13 -0.95 2.51 -31.27
N GLU A 14 -1.11 2.26 -32.57
CA GLU A 14 -0.22 2.89 -33.54
C GLU A 14 -0.13 4.35 -33.11
N ALA A 15 1.08 4.81 -32.78
CA ALA A 15 1.26 6.15 -32.28
C ALA A 15 0.77 7.12 -33.36
N GLU A 16 -0.36 7.75 -33.12
CA GLU A 16 -0.76 8.90 -33.90
C GLU A 16 0.27 10.00 -33.64
N PRO A 17 0.92 10.53 -34.69
CA PRO A 17 1.63 11.78 -34.54
C PRO A 17 0.55 12.86 -34.42
N HIS A 18 0.61 13.70 -33.39
CA HIS A 18 0.62 15.16 -33.53
C HIS A 18 0.40 15.90 -32.19
N GLU A 19 1.33 16.83 -31.96
CA GLU A 19 1.17 18.14 -31.33
C GLU A 19 0.15 18.32 -30.18
N LYS A 20 0.70 18.53 -28.98
CA LYS A 20 0.81 19.88 -28.41
C LYS A 20 1.71 19.83 -27.18
N VAL A 21 2.69 20.73 -27.18
CA VAL A 21 3.44 21.13 -25.98
C VAL A 21 2.44 21.72 -24.98
N LYS A 22 1.72 20.85 -24.25
CA LYS A 22 1.28 21.19 -22.90
C LYS A 22 2.53 21.47 -22.10
N SER A 23 2.49 22.46 -21.21
CA SER A 23 3.63 22.81 -20.37
C SER A 23 4.20 21.53 -19.74
N LEU A 24 5.39 21.11 -20.19
CA LEU A 24 6.08 19.90 -19.70
C LEU A 24 6.22 19.92 -18.18
N PHE A 25 6.34 21.12 -17.60
CA PHE A 25 6.36 21.35 -16.17
C PHE A 25 5.02 21.03 -15.49
N SER A 26 3.88 21.38 -16.11
CA SER A 26 2.56 21.04 -15.59
C SER A 26 2.27 19.54 -15.64
N ASP A 27 2.72 18.84 -16.69
CA ASP A 27 2.51 17.40 -16.81
C ASP A 27 3.43 16.61 -15.88
N THR A 28 4.70 17.01 -15.72
CA THR A 28 5.63 16.39 -14.76
C THR A 28 5.14 16.56 -13.31
N LYS A 29 4.75 17.78 -12.92
CA LYS A 29 4.23 18.05 -11.59
C LYS A 29 2.98 17.22 -11.29
N ARG A 30 2.05 17.14 -12.24
CA ARG A 30 0.84 16.31 -12.13
C ARG A 30 1.17 14.83 -11.94
N LEU A 31 2.16 14.31 -12.68
CA LEU A 31 2.58 12.91 -12.57
C LEU A 31 3.24 12.62 -11.21
N HIS A 32 4.03 13.56 -10.67
CA HIS A 32 4.59 13.43 -9.33
C HIS A 32 3.51 13.46 -8.25
N GLU A 33 2.58 14.39 -8.32
CA GLU A 33 1.40 14.44 -7.43
C GLU A 33 0.58 13.14 -7.50
N LEU A 34 0.44 12.58 -8.69
CA LEU A 34 -0.25 11.31 -8.89
C LEU A 34 0.52 10.12 -8.29
N ASN A 35 1.86 10.15 -8.36
CA ASN A 35 2.72 9.09 -7.86
C ASN A 35 2.94 9.13 -6.34
N GLN A 36 2.54 10.20 -5.65
CA GLN A 36 2.56 10.22 -4.18
C GLN A 36 1.71 9.08 -3.59
N TYR A 37 2.13 8.59 -2.42
CA TYR A 37 1.34 7.62 -1.68
C TYR A 37 0.10 8.30 -1.10
N LYS A 38 -1.08 7.82 -1.47
CA LYS A 38 -2.33 8.39 -0.91
C LYS A 38 -2.73 7.74 0.40
N ASN A 39 -2.24 6.52 0.62
CA ASN A 39 -2.61 5.67 1.74
C ASN A 39 -1.46 5.58 2.76
N THR A 40 -0.96 6.75 3.20
CA THR A 40 0.08 6.85 4.24
C THR A 40 -0.57 6.87 5.61
N TYR A 41 -0.62 5.73 6.29
CA TYR A 41 -1.28 5.64 7.59
C TYR A 41 -0.28 5.70 8.74
N LYS A 42 -0.49 6.69 9.62
CA LYS A 42 0.28 6.94 10.84
C LYS A 42 -0.52 6.51 12.06
N THR A 43 0.17 6.28 13.17
CA THR A 43 -0.50 6.06 14.46
C THR A 43 -1.37 7.27 14.79
N PRO A 44 -2.68 7.10 15.01
CA PRO A 44 -3.60 8.21 15.17
C PRO A 44 -3.36 8.96 16.47
N LYS A 45 -3.29 10.30 16.42
CA LYS A 45 -3.05 11.17 17.59
C LYS A 45 -4.20 12.14 17.86
N THR A 46 -4.93 12.52 16.82
CA THR A 46 -6.08 13.42 16.88
C THR A 46 -7.37 12.68 16.51
N ALA A 47 -8.53 13.29 16.78
CA ALA A 47 -9.82 12.73 16.39
C ALA A 47 -9.94 12.53 14.86
N ASN A 48 -9.42 13.46 14.06
CA ASN A 48 -9.40 13.33 12.60
C ASN A 48 -8.51 12.17 12.16
N ASP A 49 -7.32 12.01 12.77
CA ASP A 49 -6.45 10.87 12.46
C ASP A 49 -7.16 9.52 12.74
N TRP A 50 -8.00 9.45 13.78
CA TRP A 50 -8.79 8.26 14.08
C TRP A 50 -9.85 7.97 13.00
N VAL A 51 -10.48 9.00 12.44
CA VAL A 51 -11.43 8.83 11.32
C VAL A 51 -10.70 8.30 10.09
N GLU A 52 -9.58 8.91 9.71
CA GLU A 52 -8.71 8.43 8.61
C GLU A 52 -8.24 6.99 8.85
N HIS A 53 -7.95 6.66 10.11
CA HIS A 53 -7.59 5.30 10.52
C HIS A 53 -8.75 4.31 10.37
N TYR A 54 -9.99 4.69 10.66
CA TYR A 54 -11.14 3.82 10.40
C TYR A 54 -11.43 3.66 8.90
N GLU A 55 -11.20 4.70 8.09
CA GLU A 55 -11.26 4.61 6.63
C GLU A 55 -10.21 3.64 6.08
N PHE A 56 -9.00 3.68 6.61
CA PHE A 56 -7.96 2.69 6.33
C PHE A 56 -8.44 1.27 6.63
N LEU A 57 -8.91 1.03 7.86
CA LEU A 57 -9.38 -0.29 8.26
C LEU A 57 -10.56 -0.75 7.41
N SER A 58 -11.47 0.16 7.05
CA SER A 58 -12.58 -0.10 6.12
C SER A 58 -12.07 -0.59 4.77
N LYS A 59 -11.15 0.16 4.14
CA LYS A 59 -10.55 -0.21 2.85
C LYS A 59 -9.85 -1.56 2.91
N VAL A 60 -9.00 -1.80 3.91
CA VAL A 60 -8.24 -3.05 4.03
C VAL A 60 -9.13 -4.23 4.31
N SER A 61 -10.12 -4.08 5.20
CA SER A 61 -11.01 -5.18 5.58
C SER A 61 -12.11 -5.45 4.57
N ASN A 62 -12.42 -4.48 3.70
CA ASN A 62 -13.62 -4.44 2.87
C ASN A 62 -14.91 -4.49 3.72
N VAL A 63 -14.87 -3.89 4.90
CA VAL A 63 -16.04 -3.65 5.77
C VAL A 63 -16.47 -2.20 5.58
N PRO A 64 -17.76 -1.92 5.38
CA PRO A 64 -18.26 -0.55 5.27
C PRO A 64 -17.86 0.33 6.46
N LEU A 65 -17.42 1.56 6.18
CA LEU A 65 -16.95 2.49 7.21
C LEU A 65 -18.03 2.79 8.25
N ASP A 66 -19.28 2.94 7.82
CA ASP A 66 -20.43 3.20 8.68
C ASP A 66 -20.63 2.08 9.71
N VAL A 67 -20.40 0.82 9.34
CA VAL A 67 -20.49 -0.32 10.26
C VAL A 67 -19.39 -0.24 11.34
N ILE A 68 -18.18 0.14 10.96
CA ILE A 68 -17.06 0.36 11.90
C ILE A 68 -17.39 1.53 12.84
N MET A 69 -17.82 2.66 12.27
CA MET A 69 -18.14 3.88 13.01
C MET A 69 -19.31 3.69 13.97
N GLN A 70 -20.35 2.91 13.60
CA GLN A 70 -21.45 2.58 14.51
C GLN A 70 -20.94 1.88 15.77
N LYS A 71 -20.01 0.93 15.65
CA LYS A 71 -19.42 0.24 16.81
C LYS A 71 -18.53 1.16 17.65
N VAL A 72 -17.70 1.97 17.01
CA VAL A 72 -16.83 2.94 17.71
C VAL A 72 -17.64 4.00 18.45
N ASN A 73 -18.69 4.54 17.82
CA ASN A 73 -19.57 5.53 18.43
C ASN A 73 -20.34 4.95 19.62
N TYR A 74 -20.80 3.71 19.50
CA TYR A 74 -21.45 3.00 20.60
C TYR A 74 -20.52 2.85 21.81
N LEU A 75 -19.27 2.42 21.59
CA LEU A 75 -18.26 2.32 22.67
C LEU A 75 -17.90 3.67 23.28
N SER A 76 -17.78 4.71 22.46
CA SER A 76 -17.53 6.08 22.93
C SER A 76 -18.67 6.59 23.82
N ASN A 77 -19.93 6.33 23.43
CA ASN A 77 -21.10 6.69 24.23
C ASN A 77 -21.15 5.93 25.55
N LEU A 78 -20.81 4.64 25.57
CA LEU A 78 -20.70 3.86 26.81
C LEU A 78 -19.62 4.42 27.73
N LYS A 79 -18.48 4.85 27.19
CA LYS A 79 -17.43 5.52 27.98
C LYS A 79 -17.95 6.83 28.58
N ILE A 80 -18.69 7.64 27.82
CA ILE A 80 -19.28 8.89 28.32
C ILE A 80 -20.29 8.61 29.44
N GLN A 81 -21.18 7.63 29.25
CA GLN A 81 -22.15 7.21 30.27
C GLN A 81 -21.46 6.75 31.55
N TYR A 82 -20.40 5.93 31.44
CA TYR A 82 -19.60 5.51 32.58
C TYR A 82 -19.03 6.68 33.37
N HIS A 83 -18.43 7.67 32.69
CA HIS A 83 -17.88 8.85 33.35
C HIS A 83 -18.95 9.73 34.00
N ARG A 84 -20.18 9.75 33.47
CA ARG A 84 -21.31 10.45 34.09
C ARG A 84 -21.74 9.78 35.39
N LEU A 85 -21.91 8.46 35.38
CA LEU A 85 -22.25 7.67 36.57
C LEU A 85 -21.17 7.80 37.66
N LEU A 86 -19.89 7.78 37.29
CA LEU A 86 -18.79 8.02 38.25
C LEU A 86 -18.86 9.39 38.95
N LYS A 87 -19.39 10.42 38.27
CA LYS A 87 -19.52 11.77 38.83
C LYS A 87 -20.80 11.93 39.67
N ASN A 88 -21.89 11.30 39.24
CA ASN A 88 -23.18 11.41 39.87
C ASN A 88 -24.01 10.15 39.55
N ASP A 89 -24.16 9.28 40.54
CA ASP A 89 -24.96 8.06 40.46
C ASP A 89 -26.18 8.14 41.40
N PRO A 90 -27.19 8.98 41.06
CA PRO A 90 -28.32 9.21 41.95
C PRO A 90 -29.19 7.97 42.18
N ASN A 91 -29.04 6.93 41.35
CA ASN A 91 -29.86 5.72 41.36
C ASN A 91 -29.06 4.45 41.74
N ASN A 92 -27.80 4.57 42.19
CA ASN A 92 -26.91 3.43 42.49
C ASN A 92 -26.79 2.41 41.33
N GLN A 93 -26.81 2.89 40.08
CA GLN A 93 -26.79 2.07 38.86
C GLN A 93 -25.38 1.70 38.41
N LEU A 94 -24.33 2.25 39.02
CA LEU A 94 -22.94 2.06 38.60
C LEU A 94 -22.53 0.59 38.54
N GLN A 95 -22.87 -0.20 39.57
CA GLN A 95 -22.46 -1.61 39.64
C GLN A 95 -23.10 -2.46 38.54
N GLU A 96 -24.41 -2.29 38.29
CA GLU A 96 -25.12 -2.95 37.19
C GLU A 96 -24.56 -2.52 35.82
N PHE A 97 -24.27 -1.23 35.68
CA PHE A 97 -23.66 -0.68 34.47
C PHE A 97 -22.26 -1.26 34.23
N GLU A 98 -21.44 -1.45 35.27
CA GLU A 98 -20.10 -2.03 35.15
C GLU A 98 -20.12 -3.49 34.68
N THR A 99 -21.05 -4.30 35.19
CA THR A 99 -21.25 -5.68 34.72
C THR A 99 -21.61 -5.70 33.23
N LYS A 100 -22.61 -4.91 32.81
CA LYS A 100 -23.04 -4.83 31.41
C LYS A 100 -21.94 -4.26 30.50
N LYS A 101 -21.24 -3.21 30.95
CA LYS A 101 -20.11 -2.60 30.24
C LYS A 101 -19.05 -3.65 29.92
N THR A 102 -18.68 -4.48 30.89
CA THR A 102 -17.66 -5.52 30.72
C THR A 102 -18.04 -6.50 29.61
N GLU A 103 -19.29 -6.99 29.60
CA GLU A 103 -19.78 -7.88 28.55
C GLU A 103 -19.80 -7.23 27.17
N ILE A 104 -20.21 -5.96 27.10
CA ILE A 104 -20.23 -5.19 25.85
C ILE A 104 -18.81 -4.99 25.30
N PHE A 105 -17.86 -4.61 26.15
CA PHE A 105 -16.45 -4.45 25.75
C PHE A 105 -15.86 -5.76 25.27
N LYS A 106 -16.13 -6.88 25.95
CA LYS A 106 -15.72 -8.21 25.49
C LYS A 106 -16.32 -8.58 24.13
N SER A 107 -17.60 -8.28 23.92
CA SER A 107 -18.29 -8.50 22.63
C SER A 107 -17.67 -7.67 21.50
N ALA A 108 -17.40 -6.39 21.76
CA ALA A 108 -16.76 -5.51 20.78
C ALA A 108 -15.31 -5.88 20.49
N SER A 109 -14.54 -6.27 21.52
CA SER A 109 -13.19 -6.82 21.39
C SER A 109 -13.18 -8.03 20.44
N ASN A 110 -14.05 -9.02 20.70
CA ASN A 110 -14.21 -10.20 19.84
C ASN A 110 -14.59 -9.82 18.40
N TYR A 111 -15.45 -8.81 18.23
CA TYR A 111 -15.83 -8.31 16.92
C TYR A 111 -14.64 -7.73 16.15
N PHE A 112 -13.85 -6.85 16.79
CA PHE A 112 -12.68 -6.25 16.14
C PHE A 112 -11.57 -7.27 15.87
N ILE A 113 -11.31 -8.19 16.79
CA ILE A 113 -10.35 -9.28 16.56
C ILE A 113 -10.81 -10.14 15.37
N LYS A 114 -12.11 -10.46 15.30
CA LYS A 114 -12.67 -11.22 14.17
C LYS A 114 -12.52 -10.49 12.85
N LEU A 115 -12.70 -9.16 12.84
CA LEU A 115 -12.53 -8.34 11.64
C LEU A 115 -11.05 -8.14 11.29
N PHE A 116 -10.26 -7.53 12.16
CA PHE A 116 -8.94 -7.00 11.82
C PHE A 116 -7.78 -7.89 12.28
N GLY A 117 -8.04 -8.88 13.14
CA GLY A 117 -6.98 -9.68 13.77
C GLY A 117 -6.32 -8.98 14.97
N PHE A 118 -6.90 -7.88 15.45
CA PHE A 118 -6.48 -7.18 16.67
C PHE A 118 -7.67 -6.49 17.31
N ASP A 119 -7.51 -6.11 18.58
CA ASP A 119 -8.53 -5.46 19.37
C ASP A 119 -8.37 -3.93 19.33
N LEU A 120 -9.44 -3.20 19.00
CA LEU A 120 -9.50 -1.73 19.03
C LEU A 120 -9.98 -1.18 20.38
N THR A 121 -10.41 -2.04 21.31
CA THR A 121 -10.95 -1.67 22.62
C THR A 121 -9.90 -1.66 23.74
N THR A 122 -8.76 -2.32 23.53
CA THR A 122 -7.66 -2.40 24.51
C THR A 122 -6.75 -1.18 24.44
N ASP A 123 -5.92 -1.01 25.48
CA ASP A 123 -5.23 0.24 25.80
C ASP A 123 -4.48 0.84 24.60
N ILE A 124 -5.00 1.98 24.13
CA ILE A 124 -4.46 2.82 23.05
C ILE A 124 -2.98 3.14 23.27
N LYS A 125 -2.48 3.08 24.51
CA LYS A 125 -1.06 3.30 24.85
C LYS A 125 -0.09 2.37 24.10
N ASN A 126 -0.52 1.16 23.75
CA ASN A 126 0.30 0.20 22.99
C ASN A 126 -0.12 0.10 21.52
N TYR A 127 -0.97 1.02 21.05
CA TYR A 127 -1.47 1.03 19.69
C TYR A 127 -0.40 1.58 18.74
N ASP A 128 0.16 0.72 17.90
CA ASP A 128 1.17 1.08 16.91
C ASP A 128 0.84 0.50 15.54
N MET A 129 1.18 1.24 14.49
CA MET A 129 0.90 0.84 13.11
C MET A 129 1.62 -0.44 12.71
N ASN A 130 2.77 -0.80 13.32
CA ASN A 130 3.43 -2.07 13.01
C ASN A 130 2.57 -3.27 13.44
N ILE A 131 1.92 -3.18 14.61
CA ILE A 131 1.00 -4.22 15.09
C ILE A 131 -0.19 -4.31 14.16
N VAL A 132 -0.77 -3.17 13.79
CA VAL A 132 -1.93 -3.09 12.89
C VAL A 132 -1.61 -3.72 11.53
N TRP A 133 -0.50 -3.33 10.91
CA TRP A 133 -0.06 -3.88 9.63
C TRP A 133 0.19 -5.38 9.72
N ASN A 134 0.90 -5.85 10.74
CA ASN A 134 1.15 -7.28 10.94
C ASN A 134 -0.15 -8.06 11.10
N SER A 135 -1.09 -7.58 11.92
CA SER A 135 -2.39 -8.23 12.11
C SER A 135 -3.21 -8.25 10.83
N LEU A 136 -3.25 -7.16 10.06
CA LEU A 136 -3.97 -7.09 8.79
C LEU A 136 -3.36 -8.00 7.72
N LEU A 137 -2.02 -8.03 7.62
CA LEU A 137 -1.31 -8.92 6.70
C LEU A 137 -1.52 -10.39 7.06
N ASN A 138 -1.48 -10.74 8.35
CA ASN A 138 -1.78 -12.10 8.82
C ASN A 138 -3.24 -12.49 8.56
N LYS A 139 -4.17 -11.54 8.75
CA LYS A 139 -5.62 -11.77 8.60
C LYS A 139 -6.05 -11.91 7.14
N TYR A 140 -5.54 -11.04 6.27
CA TYR A 140 -6.02 -10.90 4.89
C TYR A 140 -5.04 -11.40 3.83
N GLY A 141 -3.76 -11.53 4.18
CA GLY A 141 -2.68 -11.83 3.24
C GLY A 141 -2.20 -10.60 2.47
N LYS A 142 -0.90 -10.56 2.17
CA LYS A 142 -0.23 -9.43 1.47
C LYS A 142 -0.95 -9.03 0.19
N THR A 143 -1.29 -9.99 -0.69
CA THR A 143 -1.95 -9.69 -1.98
C THR A 143 -3.24 -8.90 -1.81
N LYS A 144 -4.12 -9.30 -0.88
CA LYS A 144 -5.42 -8.63 -0.70
C LYS A 144 -5.23 -7.23 -0.13
N VAL A 145 -4.34 -7.08 0.84
CA VAL A 145 -4.04 -5.78 1.46
C VAL A 145 -3.45 -4.84 0.42
N VAL A 146 -2.44 -5.28 -0.34
CA VAL A 146 -1.80 -4.51 -1.40
C VAL A 146 -2.82 -4.14 -2.48
N LYS A 147 -3.62 -5.09 -2.95
CA LYS A 147 -4.64 -4.84 -3.97
C LYS A 147 -5.66 -3.78 -3.52
N ARG A 148 -6.16 -3.87 -2.29
CA ARG A 148 -7.18 -2.95 -1.76
C ARG A 148 -6.67 -1.53 -1.53
N LEU A 149 -5.37 -1.38 -1.25
CA LEU A 149 -4.79 -0.08 -0.92
C LEU A 149 -4.05 0.56 -2.08
N TYR A 150 -3.31 -0.22 -2.86
CA TYR A 150 -2.28 0.33 -3.75
C TYR A 150 -2.49 -0.02 -5.22
N ALA A 151 -3.28 -1.03 -5.57
CA ALA A 151 -3.44 -1.41 -6.98
C ALA A 151 -3.94 -0.23 -7.82
N ASP A 152 -5.00 0.44 -7.38
CA ASP A 152 -5.58 1.56 -8.13
C ASP A 152 -4.62 2.73 -8.29
N GLU A 153 -3.84 3.06 -7.24
CA GLU A 153 -2.88 4.17 -7.35
C GLU A 153 -1.74 3.83 -8.30
N VAL A 154 -1.18 2.61 -8.20
CA VAL A 154 -0.03 2.17 -8.99
C VAL A 154 -0.45 2.00 -10.45
N ILE A 155 -1.59 1.35 -10.71
CA ILE A 155 -2.13 1.18 -12.08
C ILE A 155 -2.42 2.53 -12.71
N LYS A 156 -2.96 3.50 -11.95
CA LYS A 156 -3.25 4.82 -12.48
C LYS A 156 -1.98 5.56 -12.90
N VAL A 157 -0.91 5.54 -12.09
CA VAL A 157 0.38 6.14 -12.45
C VAL A 157 0.96 5.45 -13.69
N PHE A 158 0.98 4.11 -13.68
CA PHE A 158 1.48 3.31 -14.78
C PHE A 158 0.80 3.67 -16.11
N ASN A 159 -0.53 3.75 -16.12
CA ASN A 159 -1.30 4.11 -17.31
C ASN A 159 -1.00 5.53 -17.80
N GLU A 160 -0.70 6.48 -16.93
CA GLU A 160 -0.31 7.83 -17.36
C GLU A 160 1.12 7.88 -17.92
N ILE A 161 2.06 7.15 -17.31
CA ILE A 161 3.43 7.00 -17.82
C ILE A 161 3.43 6.31 -19.19
N HIS A 162 2.60 5.29 -19.38
CA HIS A 162 2.56 4.51 -20.61
C HIS A 162 2.03 5.31 -21.83
N LYS A 163 1.32 6.42 -21.62
CA LYS A 163 0.84 7.29 -22.70
C LYS A 163 1.96 8.05 -23.41
N ASP A 164 3.12 8.22 -22.76
CA ASP A 164 4.26 8.94 -23.30
C ASP A 164 5.46 8.01 -23.49
N ARG A 165 5.97 7.95 -24.72
CA ARG A 165 7.13 7.13 -25.11
C ARG A 165 8.39 7.46 -24.30
N ALA A 166 8.64 8.72 -23.98
CA ALA A 166 9.84 9.10 -23.21
C ALA A 166 9.75 8.59 -21.77
N HIS A 167 8.57 8.70 -21.15
CA HIS A 167 8.31 8.24 -19.80
C HIS A 167 8.41 6.70 -19.71
N ILE A 168 7.80 5.96 -20.63
CA ILE A 168 7.86 4.50 -20.61
C ILE A 168 9.27 3.98 -20.95
N ASN A 169 9.99 4.60 -21.89
CA ASN A 169 11.38 4.21 -22.19
C ASN A 169 12.31 4.47 -21.00
N ALA A 170 12.13 5.61 -20.31
CA ALA A 170 12.87 5.90 -19.09
C ALA A 170 12.56 4.86 -18.01
N TYR A 171 11.29 4.46 -17.87
CA TYR A 171 10.87 3.44 -16.92
C TYR A 171 11.50 2.07 -17.20
N HIS A 172 11.50 1.60 -18.45
CA HIS A 172 12.21 0.40 -18.87
C HIS A 172 13.69 0.46 -18.50
N ALA A 173 14.38 1.54 -18.89
CA ALA A 173 15.81 1.70 -18.60
C ALA A 173 16.13 1.70 -17.10
N ILE A 174 15.22 2.23 -16.26
CA ILE A 174 15.38 2.21 -14.80
C ILE A 174 15.22 0.80 -14.23
N LEU A 175 14.22 0.04 -14.69
CA LEU A 175 14.02 -1.35 -14.29
C LEU A 175 15.20 -2.23 -14.70
N ASP A 176 15.66 -2.11 -15.95
CA ASP A 176 16.83 -2.83 -16.46
C ASP A 176 18.09 -2.48 -15.66
N GLY A 177 18.25 -1.20 -15.29
CA GLY A 177 19.38 -0.71 -14.50
C GLY A 177 19.47 -1.30 -13.08
N ILE A 178 18.37 -1.87 -12.57
CA ILE A 178 18.31 -2.59 -11.29
C ILE A 178 18.03 -4.09 -11.46
N GLY A 179 18.16 -4.61 -12.69
CA GLY A 179 18.00 -6.03 -13.00
C GLY A 179 16.57 -6.57 -12.89
N VAL A 180 15.55 -5.71 -12.96
CA VAL A 180 14.13 -6.11 -12.91
C VAL A 180 13.57 -6.17 -14.32
N ASN A 181 12.90 -7.27 -14.66
CA ASN A 181 12.22 -7.40 -15.94
C ASN A 181 10.89 -6.63 -15.93
N TYR A 182 10.67 -5.82 -16.98
CA TYR A 182 9.40 -5.12 -17.18
C TYR A 182 8.18 -6.06 -17.16
N ASP A 183 8.28 -7.25 -17.78
CA ASP A 183 7.17 -8.21 -17.82
C ASP A 183 6.79 -8.73 -16.42
N THR A 184 7.76 -8.78 -15.49
CA THR A 184 7.52 -9.15 -14.10
C THR A 184 6.67 -8.08 -13.39
N VAL A 185 6.95 -6.80 -13.62
CA VAL A 185 6.10 -5.70 -13.14
C VAL A 185 4.71 -5.79 -13.78
N ILE A 186 4.62 -6.03 -15.09
CA ILE A 186 3.33 -6.18 -15.78
C ILE A 186 2.52 -7.35 -15.21
N ALA A 187 3.15 -8.48 -14.90
CA ALA A 187 2.50 -9.61 -14.26
C ALA A 187 1.95 -9.25 -12.87
N LEU A 188 2.69 -8.49 -12.07
CA LEU A 188 2.22 -7.95 -10.79
C LEU A 188 0.97 -7.07 -10.98
N LEU A 189 1.02 -6.10 -11.90
CA LEU A 189 -0.13 -5.20 -12.15
C LEU A 189 -1.36 -5.99 -12.66
N LYS A 190 -1.16 -6.95 -13.56
CA LYS A 190 -2.22 -7.82 -14.09
C LYS A 190 -2.85 -8.68 -12.99
N SER A 191 -2.06 -9.17 -12.04
CA SER A 191 -2.56 -10.00 -10.95
C SER A 191 -3.63 -9.31 -10.11
N TRP A 192 -3.54 -7.99 -9.94
CA TRP A 192 -4.52 -7.20 -9.20
C TRP A 192 -5.85 -7.06 -9.94
N ASN A 193 -5.86 -7.14 -11.28
CA ASN A 193 -7.08 -7.03 -12.08
C ASN A 193 -7.85 -8.35 -12.22
N ILE A 194 -7.28 -9.47 -11.75
CA ILE A 194 -7.99 -10.75 -11.75
C ILE A 194 -9.16 -10.68 -10.76
N ALA A 195 -10.36 -10.97 -11.25
CA ALA A 195 -11.59 -10.93 -10.47
C ALA A 195 -11.66 -12.06 -9.44
N ASP A 196 -11.25 -13.27 -9.83
CA ASP A 196 -11.18 -14.41 -8.92
C ASP A 196 -10.07 -14.23 -7.89
N ALA A 197 -10.44 -14.27 -6.60
CA ALA A 197 -9.50 -13.97 -5.52
C ALA A 197 -8.37 -15.01 -5.39
N LYS A 198 -8.64 -16.29 -5.72
CA LYS A 198 -7.62 -17.34 -5.62
C LYS A 198 -6.62 -17.22 -6.75
N GLN A 199 -7.09 -17.01 -7.97
CA GLN A 199 -6.25 -16.77 -9.15
C GLN A 199 -5.44 -15.48 -9.01
N SER A 200 -6.06 -14.39 -8.54
CA SER A 200 -5.37 -13.13 -8.22
C SER A 200 -4.24 -13.35 -7.21
N SER A 201 -4.50 -14.11 -6.15
CA SER A 201 -3.48 -14.43 -5.12
C SER A 201 -2.35 -15.28 -5.68
N LYS A 202 -2.67 -16.28 -6.51
CA LYS A 202 -1.68 -17.15 -7.16
C LYS A 202 -0.77 -16.35 -8.11
N ALA A 203 -1.37 -15.61 -9.04
CA ALA A 203 -0.63 -14.81 -10.02
C ALA A 203 0.23 -13.73 -9.36
N TYR A 204 -0.28 -13.08 -8.31
CA TYR A 204 0.50 -12.09 -7.57
C TYR A 204 1.70 -12.75 -6.88
N ARG A 205 1.50 -13.91 -6.25
CA ARG A 205 2.60 -14.62 -5.57
C ARG A 205 3.69 -15.03 -6.56
N GLU A 206 3.31 -15.56 -7.71
CA GLU A 206 4.25 -15.95 -8.77
C GLU A 206 5.06 -14.74 -9.26
N ALA A 207 4.39 -13.64 -9.61
CA ALA A 207 5.06 -12.43 -10.07
C ALA A 207 5.91 -11.76 -8.98
N TYR A 208 5.48 -11.81 -7.72
CA TYR A 208 6.24 -11.31 -6.58
C TYR A 208 7.51 -12.13 -6.34
N MET A 209 7.42 -13.46 -6.37
CA MET A 209 8.59 -14.33 -6.22
C MET A 209 9.59 -14.09 -7.35
N GLN A 210 9.10 -13.92 -8.58
CA GLN A 210 9.95 -13.58 -9.72
C GLN A 210 10.67 -12.24 -9.51
N LEU A 211 9.94 -11.20 -9.07
CA LEU A 211 10.52 -9.88 -8.76
C LEU A 211 11.60 -9.98 -7.67
N GLU A 212 11.32 -10.74 -6.61
CA GLU A 212 12.26 -10.95 -5.52
C GLU A 212 13.52 -11.67 -6.01
N THR A 213 13.37 -12.73 -6.81
CA THR A 213 14.52 -13.43 -7.43
C THR A 213 15.36 -12.49 -8.29
N GLU A 214 14.74 -11.73 -9.19
CA GLU A 214 15.44 -10.77 -10.07
C GLU A 214 16.28 -9.76 -9.27
N LEU A 215 15.68 -9.15 -8.25
CA LEU A 215 16.35 -8.17 -7.41
C LEU A 215 17.47 -8.78 -6.56
N VAL A 216 17.24 -9.96 -5.97
CA VAL A 216 18.25 -10.63 -5.15
C VAL A 216 19.43 -11.08 -6.03
N THR A 217 19.18 -11.59 -7.23
CA THR A 217 20.23 -11.94 -8.19
C THR A 217 21.03 -10.69 -8.60
N TYR A 218 20.37 -9.59 -8.95
CA TYR A 218 21.05 -8.33 -9.25
C TYR A 218 21.91 -7.86 -8.07
N HIS A 219 21.36 -7.91 -6.87
CA HIS A 219 22.07 -7.53 -5.65
C HIS A 219 23.33 -8.36 -5.44
N ASN A 220 23.25 -9.68 -5.57
CA ASN A 220 24.41 -10.54 -5.34
C ASN A 220 25.49 -10.36 -6.40
N ASN A 221 25.10 -10.15 -7.66
CA ASN A 221 26.04 -9.83 -8.74
C ASN A 221 26.79 -8.51 -8.44
N MET A 222 26.13 -7.52 -7.85
CA MET A 222 26.75 -6.25 -7.50
C MET A 222 27.77 -6.37 -6.35
N TYR A 223 27.60 -7.33 -5.44
CA TYR A 223 28.45 -7.51 -4.25
C TYR A 223 29.30 -8.78 -4.27
N SER A 224 29.36 -9.50 -5.41
CA SER A 224 30.10 -10.75 -5.59
C SER A 224 29.84 -11.79 -4.49
N ILE A 225 28.58 -11.95 -4.09
CA ILE A 225 28.20 -12.93 -3.05
C ILE A 225 28.03 -14.32 -3.71
N GLU A 226 28.97 -15.23 -3.46
CA GLU A 226 29.09 -16.52 -4.17
C GLU A 226 28.29 -17.71 -3.57
N THR A 227 27.36 -17.52 -2.62
CA THR A 227 26.75 -18.67 -1.89
C THR A 227 25.21 -18.73 -1.89
N ASP A 228 24.67 -19.92 -2.18
CA ASP A 228 23.24 -20.27 -2.16
C ASP A 228 22.57 -20.11 -0.78
N ASP A 229 23.32 -20.29 0.32
CA ASP A 229 22.78 -20.16 1.68
C ASP A 229 22.53 -18.70 2.10
N THR A 230 23.28 -17.76 1.52
CA THR A 230 23.07 -16.32 1.76
C THR A 230 21.92 -15.79 0.89
N LEU A 231 21.81 -16.30 -0.34
CA LEU A 231 20.72 -16.03 -1.29
C LEU A 231 19.33 -16.25 -0.67
N ASN A 232 19.12 -17.37 0.03
CA ASN A 232 17.84 -17.73 0.64
C ASN A 232 17.41 -16.84 1.83
N ARG A 233 18.31 -15.98 2.35
CA ARG A 233 18.06 -15.12 3.51
C ARG A 233 17.81 -13.66 3.12
N VAL A 234 18.21 -13.25 1.92
CA VAL A 234 17.97 -11.89 1.42
C VAL A 234 16.55 -11.80 0.90
N LYS A 235 15.76 -10.90 1.47
CA LYS A 235 14.40 -10.59 1.03
C LYS A 235 14.39 -9.29 0.24
N ILE A 236 13.35 -9.11 -0.58
CA ILE A 236 13.16 -7.90 -1.38
C ILE A 236 13.25 -6.61 -0.53
N GLU A 237 12.77 -6.61 0.72
CA GLU A 237 12.84 -5.45 1.61
C GLU A 237 14.27 -4.98 1.84
N HIS A 238 15.20 -5.91 2.03
CA HIS A 238 16.62 -5.59 2.24
C HIS A 238 17.28 -5.06 0.97
N VAL A 239 16.90 -5.61 -0.20
CA VAL A 239 17.47 -5.16 -1.48
C VAL A 239 16.99 -3.75 -1.79
N VAL A 240 15.69 -3.47 -1.64
CA VAL A 240 15.12 -2.13 -1.90
C VAL A 240 15.75 -1.08 -0.99
N ASP A 241 15.89 -1.37 0.32
CA ASP A 241 16.57 -0.47 1.26
C ASP A 241 18.01 -0.18 0.85
N ARG A 242 18.76 -1.21 0.41
CA ARG A 242 20.14 -1.03 -0.09
C ARG A 242 20.20 -0.23 -1.40
N LEU A 243 19.26 -0.42 -2.32
CA LEU A 243 19.19 0.36 -3.56
C LEU A 243 18.95 1.85 -3.27
N ILE A 244 18.08 2.16 -2.30
CA ILE A 244 17.86 3.54 -1.86
C ILE A 244 19.14 4.12 -1.23
N LYS A 245 19.77 3.39 -0.30
CA LYS A 245 21.00 3.83 0.38
C LYS A 245 22.21 3.96 -0.53
N SER A 246 22.24 3.23 -1.65
CA SER A 246 23.30 3.30 -2.66
C SER A 246 23.02 4.33 -3.76
N HIS A 247 22.12 5.29 -3.50
CA HIS A 247 21.86 6.43 -4.38
C HIS A 247 21.29 6.05 -5.77
N ARG A 248 20.81 4.82 -5.95
CA ARG A 248 20.17 4.38 -7.21
C ARG A 248 18.89 5.14 -7.54
N PHE A 249 18.24 5.69 -6.50
CA PHE A 249 17.00 6.45 -6.60
C PHE A 249 17.16 7.96 -6.31
N ASP A 250 18.34 8.54 -6.55
CA ASP A 250 18.60 9.97 -6.26
C ASP A 250 17.93 10.94 -7.22
N LYS A 251 17.53 10.47 -8.41
CA LYS A 251 16.82 11.28 -9.39
C LYS A 251 15.29 11.23 -9.23
N THR A 252 14.79 10.73 -8.10
CA THR A 252 13.35 10.77 -7.77
C THR A 252 12.91 12.18 -7.39
N ASP A 253 11.60 12.43 -7.40
CA ASP A 253 11.02 13.68 -6.91
C ASP A 253 11.49 13.98 -5.47
N GLU A 254 11.89 15.22 -5.22
CA GLU A 254 12.49 15.64 -3.94
C GLU A 254 11.52 15.46 -2.76
N ASN A 255 10.22 15.54 -3.04
CA ASN A 255 9.15 15.39 -2.06
C ASN A 255 8.61 13.94 -1.98
N PHE A 256 9.13 13.02 -2.80
CA PHE A 256 8.70 11.63 -2.76
C PHE A 256 9.29 10.90 -1.56
N ASN A 257 8.43 10.36 -0.71
CA ASN A 257 8.88 9.60 0.46
C ASN A 257 9.48 8.24 0.06
N LYS A 258 10.82 8.17 0.06
CA LYS A 258 11.57 6.95 -0.29
C LYS A 258 11.50 5.84 0.78
N TYR A 259 11.08 6.14 2.01
CA TYR A 259 11.19 5.24 3.16
C TYR A 259 9.85 4.92 3.81
N LEU A 260 8.77 4.95 3.04
CA LEU A 260 7.43 4.89 3.62
C LEU A 260 7.10 3.55 4.32
N PHE A 261 7.53 2.37 3.81
CA PHE A 261 7.12 1.08 4.40
C PHE A 261 8.02 -0.15 4.14
N ASN A 262 8.62 -0.71 5.20
CA ASN A 262 9.25 -2.05 5.13
C ASN A 262 8.28 -3.19 4.77
N TYR A 263 6.96 -3.00 4.91
CA TYR A 263 5.97 -4.07 4.69
C TYR A 263 5.56 -4.28 3.22
N GLN A 264 5.94 -3.35 2.32
CA GLN A 264 5.49 -3.33 0.93
C GLN A 264 6.60 -2.87 -0.03
N ALA A 265 7.74 -3.54 0.05
CA ALA A 265 8.91 -3.25 -0.78
C ALA A 265 8.63 -3.30 -2.30
N ASP A 266 7.71 -4.15 -2.75
CA ASP A 266 7.28 -4.24 -4.15
C ASP A 266 6.59 -2.94 -4.62
N ILE A 267 5.67 -2.40 -3.81
CA ILE A 267 5.00 -1.14 -4.12
C ILE A 267 5.99 0.02 -4.07
N MET A 268 6.86 0.04 -3.06
CA MET A 268 7.90 1.06 -2.95
C MET A 268 8.82 1.07 -4.17
N LEU A 269 9.32 -0.10 -4.57
CA LEU A 269 10.19 -0.23 -5.73
C LEU A 269 9.52 0.30 -7.00
N ILE A 270 8.30 -0.14 -7.29
CA ILE A 270 7.58 0.25 -8.51
C ILE A 270 7.38 1.77 -8.54
N LYS A 271 6.95 2.37 -7.43
CA LYS A 271 6.70 3.82 -7.36
C LYS A 271 7.98 4.66 -7.34
N LEU A 272 9.08 4.15 -6.77
CA LEU A 272 10.41 4.77 -6.89
C LEU A 272 10.87 4.79 -8.35
N CYS A 273 10.69 3.68 -9.06
CA CYS A 273 11.00 3.59 -10.48
C CYS A 273 10.14 4.56 -11.32
N PHE A 274 8.85 4.70 -11.00
CA PHE A 274 8.01 5.75 -11.61
C PHE A 274 8.52 7.16 -11.35
N SER A 275 8.82 7.49 -10.08
CA SER A 275 9.30 8.81 -9.68
C SER A 275 10.59 9.19 -10.42
N GLN A 276 11.52 8.23 -10.53
CA GLN A 276 12.76 8.42 -11.27
C GLN A 276 12.51 8.54 -12.79
N ALA A 277 11.62 7.73 -13.36
CA ALA A 277 11.30 7.75 -14.78
C ALA A 277 10.72 9.11 -15.20
N ILE A 278 9.78 9.64 -14.40
CA ILE A 278 9.15 10.95 -14.62
C ILE A 278 10.22 12.05 -14.65
N ASN A 279 11.17 12.04 -13.72
CA ASN A 279 12.23 13.04 -13.69
C ASN A 279 13.28 12.88 -14.80
N VAL A 280 13.65 11.64 -15.16
CA VAL A 280 14.60 11.39 -16.23
C VAL A 280 14.02 11.82 -17.58
N ALA A 281 12.77 11.46 -17.86
CA ALA A 281 12.08 11.84 -19.10
C ALA A 281 11.97 13.37 -19.26
N ARG A 282 11.71 14.10 -18.17
CA ARG A 282 11.72 15.57 -18.18
C ARG A 282 13.07 16.16 -18.60
N ASN A 283 14.19 15.53 -18.20
CA ASN A 283 15.52 16.06 -18.46
C ASN A 283 16.04 15.72 -19.86
N THR A 284 15.55 14.65 -20.50
CA THR A 284 15.87 14.32 -21.90
C THR A 284 15.05 15.09 -22.93
N GLN A 285 13.97 15.76 -22.49
CA GLN A 285 13.10 16.60 -23.33
C GLN A 285 13.42 18.11 -23.24
N LYS A 286 14.41 18.51 -22.43
CA LYS A 286 14.96 19.87 -22.38
C LYS A 286 16.13 20.02 -23.34
#